data_AF-A0A143XKG3-F1
#
_entry.id   AF-A0A143XKG3-F1
#
_cell.length_a   1.000
_cell.length_b   1.000
_cell.length_c   1.000
_cell.angle_alpha   90.00
_cell.angle_beta   90.00
_cell.angle_gamma   90.00
#
_symmetry.space_group_name_H-M   'P 1'
#
loop_
_entity.id
_entity.type
_entity.pdbx_description
1 polymer ?
#
loop_
_entity_poly.entity_id
_entity_poly.type
_entity_poly.pdbx_seq_one_letter_code
_entity_poly.pdbx_strand_id
1 'polypeptide(L)'
;MKLDVVRQPLVVAFLTLLVFVAAGMARIGCVHPACESAGEVASLAGDGLLTLQARWPQSTRLLCGLALFLAGVALGRATVRYGLYSVHTYLAIPLFGLLACGIFVSTTYSVGYAAAILLVLSVRNFYAGFRNGYCFSAVFRGSLYLGALPLIYTPAVVLIPVLPLAVSLFKRSARESCVALFGFSLPFLAYSYIIWGMGGSFAAPAVMLWEAFRTPSGFSVGELPLPKLMLLGTLLAAMVFTAVCYFRDRYASGTKPRAILLFNLILFMLCTGLFFVPSGTSSAAALAAVPMATLLPLWFVRLPRPAAMCLYIGLIGLCVASLLL
;
A
#
# COMPACT_ATOMS: atom_id res chain seq x y z
N MET A 1 -18.22 -18.32 -23.63
CA MET A 1 -16.97 -17.53 -23.54
C MET A 1 -16.06 -18.20 -22.52
N LYS A 2 -14.82 -18.58 -22.89
CA LYS A 2 -13.87 -19.14 -21.91
C LYS A 2 -13.43 -17.99 -21.00
N LEU A 3 -13.90 -17.96 -19.76
CA LEU A 3 -13.44 -17.00 -18.76
C LEU A 3 -11.96 -17.31 -18.45
N ASP A 4 -11.04 -16.50 -18.97
CA ASP A 4 -9.63 -16.51 -18.60
C ASP A 4 -9.40 -15.33 -17.63
N VAL A 5 -9.24 -15.60 -16.33
CA VAL A 5 -9.04 -14.55 -15.29
C VAL A 5 -7.83 -13.67 -15.60
N VAL A 6 -6.78 -14.28 -16.17
CA VAL A 6 -5.53 -13.61 -16.54
C VAL A 6 -5.75 -12.61 -17.69
N ARG A 7 -6.74 -12.85 -18.57
CA ARG A 7 -7.05 -11.99 -19.72
C ARG A 7 -8.39 -11.30 -19.55
N GLN A 8 -8.67 -10.81 -18.35
CA GLN A 8 -9.88 -10.04 -18.08
C GLN A 8 -9.92 -8.75 -18.91
N PRO A 9 -11.07 -8.40 -19.52
CA PRO A 9 -11.23 -7.12 -20.18
C PRO A 9 -11.17 -5.98 -19.14
N LEU A 10 -10.58 -4.86 -19.54
CA LEU A 10 -10.33 -3.72 -18.68
C LEU A 10 -11.62 -3.16 -18.02
N VAL A 11 -12.76 -3.22 -18.71
CA VAL A 11 -14.06 -2.82 -18.15
C VAL A 11 -14.45 -3.69 -16.96
N VAL A 12 -14.26 -5.01 -17.04
CA VAL A 12 -14.58 -5.94 -15.94
C VAL A 12 -13.63 -5.72 -14.76
N ALA A 13 -12.36 -5.43 -15.02
CA ALA A 13 -11.38 -5.11 -13.98
C ALA A 13 -11.73 -3.81 -13.22
N PHE A 14 -12.29 -2.81 -13.90
CA PHE A 14 -12.76 -1.58 -13.25
C PHE A 14 -14.06 -1.77 -12.48
N LEU A 15 -15.03 -2.49 -13.06
CA LEU A 15 -16.30 -2.77 -12.38
C LEU A 15 -16.08 -3.59 -11.12
N THR A 16 -15.21 -4.60 -11.17
CA THR A 16 -14.90 -5.43 -9.98
C THR A 16 -14.26 -4.58 -8.89
N LEU A 17 -13.26 -3.76 -9.21
CA LEU A 17 -12.68 -2.83 -8.24
C LEU A 17 -13.72 -1.84 -7.69
N LEU A 18 -14.59 -1.27 -8.53
CA LEU A 18 -15.64 -0.35 -8.09
C LEU A 18 -16.60 -1.02 -7.11
N VAL A 19 -17.03 -2.25 -7.41
CA VAL A 19 -17.92 -3.03 -6.54
C VAL A 19 -17.27 -3.31 -5.18
N PHE A 20 -16.00 -3.74 -5.16
CA PHE A 20 -15.30 -4.00 -3.90
C PHE A 20 -15.07 -2.72 -3.08
N VAL A 21 -14.73 -1.61 -3.73
CA VAL A 21 -14.61 -0.32 -3.05
C VAL A 21 -15.97 0.12 -2.50
N ALA A 22 -17.04 0.06 -3.28
CA ALA A 22 -18.38 0.41 -2.80
C ALA A 22 -18.84 -0.49 -1.64
N ALA A 23 -18.59 -1.80 -1.73
CA ALA A 23 -18.92 -2.76 -0.66
C ALA A 23 -18.09 -2.51 0.61
N GLY A 24 -16.79 -2.26 0.47
CA GLY A 24 -15.92 -1.89 1.58
C GLY A 24 -16.40 -0.61 2.26
N MET A 25 -16.65 0.45 1.47
CA MET A 25 -17.10 1.74 1.99
C MET A 25 -18.49 1.69 2.63
N ALA A 26 -19.39 0.84 2.15
CA ALA A 26 -20.71 0.62 2.75
C ALA A 26 -20.64 -0.11 4.11
N ARG A 27 -19.58 -0.91 4.33
CA ARG A 27 -19.38 -1.68 5.56
C ARG A 27 -18.54 -0.97 6.62
N ILE A 28 -17.93 0.16 6.28
CA ILE A 28 -17.19 1.02 7.22
C ILE A 28 -18.17 1.54 8.29
N GLY A 29 -18.01 1.06 9.51
CA GLY A 29 -18.83 1.39 10.68
C GLY A 29 -19.80 0.30 11.14
N CYS A 30 -20.00 -0.78 10.38
CA CYS A 30 -20.75 -1.96 10.84
C CYS A 30 -19.86 -3.02 11.48
N VAL A 31 -18.57 -3.01 11.13
CA VAL A 31 -17.56 -3.92 11.67
C VAL A 31 -16.86 -3.22 12.82
N HIS A 32 -17.14 -3.65 14.05
CA HIS A 32 -16.36 -3.25 15.22
C HIS A 32 -15.04 -4.05 15.24
N PRO A 33 -13.86 -3.43 15.09
CA PRO A 33 -12.65 -4.10 15.53
C PRO A 33 -12.67 -4.12 17.06
N ALA A 34 -12.88 -5.30 17.65
CA ALA A 34 -12.80 -5.51 19.09
C ALA A 34 -11.38 -5.31 19.68
N CYS A 35 -10.38 -4.99 18.84
CA CYS A 35 -8.96 -5.16 19.14
C CYS A 35 -8.12 -3.87 18.99
N GLU A 36 -8.74 -2.70 18.87
CA GLU A 36 -8.01 -1.42 18.90
C GLU A 36 -8.54 -0.58 20.07
N SER A 37 -7.94 -0.77 21.25
CA SER A 37 -8.28 -0.10 22.51
C SER A 37 -7.32 1.04 22.85
N ALA A 38 -6.98 1.88 21.87
CA ALA A 38 -6.38 3.17 22.12
C ALA A 38 -6.57 4.06 20.89
N GLY A 39 -7.04 5.28 21.12
CA GLY A 39 -6.92 6.33 20.13
C GLY A 39 -5.48 6.47 19.68
N GLU A 40 -5.28 6.27 18.37
CA GLU A 40 -4.45 7.12 17.55
C GLU A 40 -2.98 7.25 17.96
N VAL A 41 -2.17 6.33 17.42
CA VAL A 41 -0.79 6.67 17.04
C VAL A 41 -0.80 7.47 15.74
N ALA A 42 -1.66 8.49 15.66
CA ALA A 42 -1.68 9.44 14.56
C ALA A 42 -0.73 10.58 14.92
N SER A 43 0.19 10.87 14.01
CA SER A 43 0.89 12.15 14.00
C SER A 43 -0.17 13.23 13.74
N LEU A 44 0.04 14.47 14.20
CA LEU A 44 -0.97 15.57 14.16
C LEU A 44 -1.72 15.75 12.82
N ALA A 45 -1.11 15.40 11.67
CA ALA A 45 -1.80 15.44 10.37
C ALA A 45 -2.80 14.28 10.19
N GLY A 46 -2.52 13.11 10.77
CA GLY A 46 -3.48 12.03 10.99
C GLY A 46 -4.63 12.47 11.90
N ASP A 47 -4.36 13.18 13.01
CA ASP A 47 -5.42 13.74 13.87
C ASP A 47 -6.33 14.71 13.09
N GLY A 48 -5.73 15.49 12.18
CA GLY A 48 -6.48 16.33 11.24
C GLY A 48 -7.43 15.54 10.34
N LEU A 49 -7.01 14.37 9.85
CA LEU A 49 -7.88 13.49 9.04
C LEU A 49 -8.99 12.86 9.88
N LEU A 50 -8.70 12.56 11.15
CA LEU A 50 -9.63 11.90 12.06
C LEU A 50 -10.67 12.89 12.60
N THR A 51 -10.28 14.13 12.88
CA THR A 51 -11.20 15.25 13.18
C THR A 51 -12.08 15.59 11.97
N LEU A 52 -11.53 15.57 10.75
CA LEU A 52 -12.31 15.71 9.52
C LEU A 52 -13.31 14.57 9.36
N GLN A 53 -12.89 13.34 9.64
CA GLN A 53 -13.73 12.15 9.63
C GLN A 53 -14.88 12.26 10.63
N ALA A 54 -14.62 12.77 11.84
CA ALA A 54 -15.62 13.00 12.87
C ALA A 54 -16.64 14.07 12.48
N ARG A 55 -16.19 15.15 11.81
CA ARG A 55 -17.05 16.27 11.42
C ARG A 55 -17.91 15.97 10.19
N TRP A 56 -17.39 15.22 9.21
CA TRP A 56 -18.10 14.90 7.97
C TRP A 56 -17.91 13.43 7.55
N PRO A 57 -18.63 12.48 8.18
CA PRO A 57 -18.39 11.06 7.96
C PRO A 57 -18.76 10.59 6.54
N GLN A 58 -19.79 11.17 5.92
CA GLN A 58 -20.23 10.73 4.59
C GLN A 58 -19.31 11.22 3.46
N SER A 59 -18.86 12.48 3.52
CA SER A 59 -17.97 13.04 2.50
C SER A 59 -16.57 12.43 2.58
N THR A 60 -16.04 12.20 3.78
CA THR A 60 -14.75 11.53 3.97
C THR A 60 -14.77 10.10 3.45
N ARG A 61 -15.88 9.37 3.63
CA ARG A 61 -16.07 8.05 3.00
C ARG A 61 -16.00 8.16 1.47
N LEU A 62 -16.82 9.01 0.86
CA LEU A 62 -16.83 9.17 -0.59
C LEU A 62 -15.44 9.55 -1.15
N LEU A 63 -14.73 10.46 -0.49
CA LEU A 63 -13.38 10.86 -0.86
C LEU A 63 -12.38 9.71 -0.75
N CYS A 64 -12.41 8.93 0.34
CA CYS A 64 -11.53 7.77 0.51
C CYS A 64 -11.82 6.68 -0.54
N GLY A 65 -13.10 6.39 -0.81
CA GLY A 65 -13.50 5.42 -1.83
C GLY A 65 -13.06 5.85 -3.24
N LEU A 66 -13.27 7.10 -3.60
CA LEU A 66 -12.80 7.65 -4.88
C LEU A 66 -11.27 7.58 -4.98
N ALA A 67 -10.57 7.94 -3.91
CA ALA A 67 -9.12 7.98 -3.93
C ALA A 67 -8.50 6.57 -3.96
N LEU A 68 -9.11 5.57 -3.31
CA LEU A 68 -8.79 4.15 -3.49
C LEU A 68 -9.02 3.66 -4.91
N PHE A 69 -10.16 4.04 -5.51
CA PHE A 69 -10.46 3.69 -6.90
C PHE A 69 -9.37 4.21 -7.83
N LEU A 70 -9.02 5.51 -7.70
CA LEU A 70 -7.95 6.13 -8.47
C LEU A 70 -6.58 5.47 -8.21
N ALA A 71 -6.29 5.10 -6.97
CA ALA A 71 -5.06 4.42 -6.61
C ALA A 71 -4.95 3.04 -7.29
N GLY A 72 -6.02 2.23 -7.25
CA GLY A 72 -6.05 0.93 -7.93
C GLY A 72 -5.93 1.04 -9.45
N VAL A 73 -6.61 2.02 -10.06
CA VAL A 73 -6.46 2.32 -11.50
C VAL A 73 -5.04 2.74 -11.83
N ALA A 74 -4.44 3.64 -11.04
CA ALA A 74 -3.09 4.14 -11.25
C ALA A 74 -2.05 3.02 -11.11
N LEU A 75 -2.20 2.15 -10.12
CA LEU A 75 -1.32 1.01 -9.85
C LEU A 75 -1.41 -0.01 -11.00
N GLY A 76 -2.61 -0.45 -11.38
CA GLY A 76 -2.77 -1.44 -12.44
C GLY A 76 -2.41 -0.93 -13.83
N ARG A 77 -2.61 0.37 -14.12
CA ARG A 77 -2.06 0.96 -15.36
C ARG A 77 -0.53 0.99 -15.35
N ALA A 78 0.09 1.18 -14.18
CA ALA A 78 1.54 1.17 -14.07
C ALA A 78 2.10 -0.24 -14.33
N THR A 79 1.47 -1.30 -13.82
CA THR A 79 1.94 -2.67 -14.05
C THR A 79 1.92 -3.07 -15.53
N VAL A 80 0.89 -2.66 -16.27
CA VAL A 80 0.77 -2.90 -17.72
C VAL A 80 1.78 -2.07 -18.50
N ARG A 81 1.95 -0.78 -18.15
CA ARG A 81 2.88 0.13 -18.85
C ARG A 81 4.32 -0.35 -18.81
N TYR A 82 4.76 -0.91 -17.67
CA TYR A 82 6.14 -1.40 -17.51
C TYR A 82 6.32 -2.87 -17.89
N GLY A 83 5.28 -3.53 -18.41
CA GLY A 83 5.36 -4.91 -18.88
C GLY A 83 5.89 -5.86 -17.81
N LEU A 84 5.38 -5.76 -16.58
CA LEU A 84 5.89 -6.54 -15.45
C LEU A 84 5.71 -8.06 -15.61
N TYR A 85 4.73 -8.46 -16.41
CA TYR A 85 4.38 -9.85 -16.63
C TYR A 85 4.55 -10.20 -18.12
N SER A 86 4.76 -11.48 -18.41
CA SER A 86 4.84 -12.00 -19.78
C SER A 86 3.53 -11.84 -20.57
N VAL A 87 2.41 -11.63 -19.88
CA VAL A 87 1.08 -11.41 -20.45
C VAL A 87 0.55 -10.04 -20.00
N HIS A 88 -0.01 -9.27 -20.93
CA HIS A 88 -0.74 -8.04 -20.58
C HIS A 88 -1.97 -8.40 -19.76
N THR A 89 -1.93 -8.09 -18.47
CA THR A 89 -2.89 -8.54 -17.48
C THR A 89 -3.36 -7.33 -16.67
N TYR A 90 -4.68 -7.11 -16.58
CA TYR A 90 -5.26 -6.04 -15.76
C TYR A 90 -5.61 -6.49 -14.33
N LEU A 91 -5.23 -7.72 -13.95
CA LEU A 91 -5.56 -8.37 -12.68
C LEU A 91 -5.10 -7.58 -11.44
N ALA A 92 -4.03 -6.79 -11.56
CA ALA A 92 -3.56 -5.94 -10.45
C ALA A 92 -4.62 -4.93 -9.98
N ILE A 93 -5.52 -4.48 -10.86
CA ILE A 93 -6.60 -3.54 -10.54
C ILE A 93 -7.59 -4.20 -9.55
N PRO A 94 -8.34 -5.27 -9.90
CA PRO A 94 -9.29 -5.87 -8.98
C PRO A 94 -8.64 -6.44 -7.72
N LEU A 95 -7.41 -6.95 -7.82
CA LEU A 95 -6.69 -7.48 -6.66
C LEU A 95 -6.34 -6.39 -5.66
N PHE A 96 -6.00 -5.18 -6.10
CA PHE A 96 -5.81 -4.06 -5.18
C PHE A 96 -7.10 -3.77 -4.40
N GLY A 97 -8.25 -3.70 -5.10
CA GLY A 97 -9.54 -3.49 -4.44
C GLY A 97 -9.91 -4.61 -3.46
N LEU A 98 -9.72 -5.86 -3.86
CA LEU A 98 -9.94 -7.04 -3.01
C LEU A 98 -9.08 -7.03 -1.75
N LEU A 99 -7.78 -6.74 -1.88
CA LEU A 99 -6.86 -6.77 -0.74
C LEU A 99 -7.02 -5.54 0.16
N ALA A 100 -7.16 -4.35 -0.45
CA ALA A 100 -7.38 -3.12 0.31
C ALA A 100 -8.70 -3.19 1.08
N CYS A 101 -9.83 -3.50 0.43
CA CYS A 101 -11.13 -3.52 1.10
C CYS A 101 -11.38 -4.79 1.93
N GLY A 102 -10.80 -5.93 1.54
CA GLY A 102 -11.02 -7.20 2.25
C GLY A 102 -10.25 -7.32 3.55
N ILE A 103 -9.06 -6.72 3.63
CA ILE A 103 -8.23 -6.78 4.84
C ILE A 103 -8.47 -5.55 5.71
N PHE A 104 -8.63 -4.39 5.08
CA PHE A 104 -8.76 -3.13 5.79
C PHE A 104 -10.23 -2.69 5.88
N VAL A 105 -10.87 -3.11 6.97
CA VAL A 105 -12.10 -2.50 7.48
C VAL A 105 -11.83 -2.13 8.93
N SER A 106 -11.40 -0.90 9.14
CA SER A 106 -11.14 -0.33 10.47
C SER A 106 -11.93 0.96 10.68
N THR A 107 -12.03 1.40 11.93
CA THR A 107 -12.66 2.66 12.34
C THR A 107 -11.84 3.88 11.90
N THR A 108 -10.52 3.73 11.75
CA THR A 108 -9.54 4.73 11.29
C THR A 108 -9.29 4.65 9.78
N TYR A 109 -10.38 4.51 9.01
CA TYR A 109 -10.29 4.25 7.57
C TYR A 109 -9.59 5.38 6.79
N SER A 110 -9.77 6.64 7.20
CA SER A 110 -9.17 7.80 6.52
C SER A 110 -7.64 7.75 6.48
N VAL A 111 -7.00 7.42 7.60
CA VAL A 111 -5.54 7.36 7.75
C VAL A 111 -4.97 6.23 6.90
N GLY A 112 -5.54 5.02 7.01
CA GLY A 112 -5.04 3.86 6.27
C GLY A 112 -5.17 4.01 4.76
N TYR A 113 -6.29 4.56 4.28
CA TYR A 113 -6.48 4.82 2.86
C TYR A 113 -5.61 5.97 2.34
N ALA A 114 -5.47 7.07 3.09
CA ALA A 114 -4.56 8.16 2.74
C ALA A 114 -3.11 7.66 2.62
N ALA A 115 -2.68 6.84 3.57
CA ALA A 115 -1.35 6.21 3.54
C ALA A 115 -1.20 5.28 2.33
N ALA A 116 -2.20 4.43 2.03
CA ALA A 116 -2.16 3.55 0.87
C ALA A 116 -2.05 4.34 -0.46
N ILE A 117 -2.79 5.45 -0.61
CA ILE A 117 -2.73 6.29 -1.81
C ILE A 117 -1.36 6.93 -1.97
N LEU A 118 -0.79 7.48 -0.89
CA LEU A 118 0.56 8.06 -0.91
C LEU A 118 1.61 7.01 -1.28
N LEU A 119 1.48 5.79 -0.77
CA LEU A 119 2.38 4.69 -1.12
C LEU A 119 2.22 4.28 -2.59
N VAL A 120 0.99 4.19 -3.12
CA VAL A 120 0.74 3.95 -4.56
C VAL A 120 1.36 5.05 -5.43
N LEU A 121 1.17 6.31 -5.06
CA LEU A 121 1.75 7.44 -5.78
C LEU A 121 3.28 7.43 -5.71
N SER A 122 3.85 7.10 -4.56
CA SER A 122 5.30 6.95 -4.38
C SER A 122 5.86 5.86 -5.31
N VAL A 123 5.29 4.66 -5.24
CA VAL A 123 5.67 3.50 -6.06
C VAL A 123 5.54 3.79 -7.55
N ARG A 124 4.44 4.41 -7.99
CA ARG A 124 4.23 4.79 -9.39
C ARG A 124 5.32 5.75 -9.90
N ASN A 125 5.73 6.71 -9.07
CA ASN A 125 6.78 7.65 -9.44
C ASN A 125 8.16 6.99 -9.42
N PHE A 126 8.43 6.07 -8.50
CA PHE A 126 9.64 5.24 -8.55
C PHE A 126 9.69 4.35 -9.80
N TYR A 127 8.56 3.80 -10.25
CA TYR A 127 8.51 3.07 -11.52
C TYR A 127 8.85 3.96 -12.71
N ALA A 128 8.37 5.20 -12.73
CA ALA A 128 8.76 6.20 -13.73
C ALA A 128 10.24 6.57 -13.67
N GLY A 129 10.84 6.45 -12.50
CA GLY A 129 12.27 6.55 -12.28
C GLY A 129 13.09 5.57 -13.11
N PHE A 130 12.60 4.38 -13.49
CA PHE A 130 13.36 3.35 -14.24
C PHE A 130 13.72 3.67 -15.71
N ARG A 131 13.55 4.92 -16.13
CA ARG A 131 13.98 5.36 -17.47
C ARG A 131 15.50 5.57 -17.50
N ASN A 132 16.06 5.41 -18.70
CA ASN A 132 17.46 5.72 -18.96
C ASN A 132 17.60 7.26 -18.94
N GLY A 133 18.58 7.78 -18.21
CA GLY A 133 18.79 9.23 -18.04
C GLY A 133 18.28 9.80 -16.73
N TYR A 134 18.49 11.11 -16.56
CA TYR A 134 18.14 11.85 -15.34
C TYR A 134 16.63 11.99 -15.16
N CYS A 135 16.11 11.50 -14.03
CA CYS A 135 14.68 11.52 -13.72
C CYS A 135 14.39 12.29 -12.42
N PHE A 136 14.93 13.50 -12.28
CA PHE A 136 14.84 14.31 -11.06
C PHE A 136 13.40 14.48 -10.57
N SER A 137 12.46 14.83 -11.46
CA SER A 137 11.06 15.08 -11.09
C SER A 137 10.35 13.83 -10.55
N ALA A 138 10.59 12.67 -11.17
CA ALA A 138 9.95 11.42 -10.76
C ALA A 138 10.52 10.93 -9.41
N VAL A 139 11.85 11.00 -9.25
CA VAL A 139 12.53 10.60 -8.00
C VAL A 139 12.11 11.52 -6.85
N PHE A 140 12.08 12.83 -7.08
CA PHE A 140 11.64 13.83 -6.10
C PHE A 140 10.19 13.60 -5.65
N ARG A 141 9.26 13.41 -6.59
CA ARG A 141 7.85 13.15 -6.25
C ARG A 141 7.69 11.84 -5.50
N GLY A 142 8.38 10.79 -5.95
CA GLY A 142 8.36 9.48 -5.29
C GLY A 142 8.85 9.55 -3.84
N SER A 143 9.96 10.25 -3.62
CA SER A 143 10.53 10.43 -2.29
C SER A 143 9.71 11.39 -1.41
N LEU A 144 9.09 12.41 -2.00
CA LEU A 144 8.17 13.32 -1.30
C LEU A 144 6.94 12.59 -0.75
N TYR A 145 6.30 11.74 -1.56
CA TYR A 145 5.18 10.94 -1.07
C TYR A 145 5.62 9.92 -0.02
N LEU A 146 6.81 9.35 -0.16
CA LEU A 146 7.38 8.43 0.83
C LEU A 146 7.67 9.14 2.16
N GLY A 147 8.21 10.36 2.13
CA GLY A 147 8.49 11.18 3.31
C GLY A 147 7.24 11.73 3.99
N ALA A 148 6.14 11.87 3.24
CA ALA A 148 4.83 12.24 3.80
C ALA A 148 4.14 11.09 4.55
N LEU A 149 4.51 9.82 4.29
CA LEU A 149 3.86 8.66 4.91
C LEU A 149 3.98 8.64 6.45
N PRO A 150 5.17 8.81 7.06
CA PRO A 150 5.32 8.83 8.52
C PRO A 150 4.54 9.95 9.23
N LEU A 151 4.24 11.04 8.52
CA LEU A 151 3.47 12.18 9.05
C LEU A 151 1.96 11.93 9.10
N ILE A 152 1.47 10.90 8.40
CA ILE A 152 0.06 10.49 8.43
C ILE A 152 -0.09 9.18 9.20
N TYR A 153 0.84 8.24 8.98
CA TYR A 153 0.86 6.95 9.63
C TYR A 153 2.24 6.68 10.23
N THR A 154 2.33 6.81 11.55
CA THR A 154 3.59 6.76 12.31
C THR A 154 4.41 5.47 12.13
N PRO A 155 3.86 4.24 12.10
CA PRO A 155 4.71 3.06 11.88
C PRO A 155 5.23 2.98 10.44
N ALA A 156 4.75 3.81 9.50
CA ALA A 156 5.35 3.93 8.17
C ALA A 156 6.83 4.40 8.20
N VAL A 157 7.36 4.79 9.36
CA VAL A 157 8.81 4.95 9.60
C VAL A 157 9.60 3.70 9.19
N VAL A 158 9.02 2.50 9.26
CA VAL A 158 9.66 1.27 8.78
C VAL A 158 9.89 1.28 7.26
N LEU A 159 9.20 2.13 6.51
CA LEU A 159 9.36 2.28 5.06
C LEU A 159 10.49 3.24 4.66
N ILE A 160 11.14 3.93 5.60
CA ILE A 160 12.27 4.83 5.30
C ILE A 160 13.41 4.13 4.53
N PRO A 161 13.80 2.87 4.86
CA PRO A 161 14.82 2.14 4.10
C PRO A 161 14.45 1.90 2.63
N VAL A 162 13.19 2.04 2.23
CA VAL A 162 12.78 1.94 0.82
C VAL A 162 13.51 2.97 -0.05
N LEU A 163 13.83 4.16 0.49
CA LEU A 163 14.51 5.21 -0.25
C LEU A 163 15.96 4.85 -0.64
N PRO A 164 16.88 4.53 0.29
CA PRO A 164 18.24 4.12 -0.08
C PRO A 164 18.24 2.83 -0.90
N LEU A 165 17.30 1.91 -0.64
CA LEU A 165 17.13 0.71 -1.45
C LEU A 165 16.70 1.04 -2.88
N ALA A 166 15.73 1.94 -3.08
CA ALA A 166 15.33 2.43 -4.40
C ALA A 166 16.52 3.06 -5.14
N VAL A 167 17.24 3.99 -4.50
CA VAL A 167 18.40 4.68 -5.11
C VAL A 167 19.49 3.70 -5.54
N SER A 168 19.82 2.72 -4.67
CA SER A 168 20.83 1.69 -4.96
C SER A 168 20.36 0.71 -6.04
N LEU A 169 19.13 0.23 -5.97
CA LEU A 169 18.54 -0.69 -6.96
C LEU A 169 18.46 -0.05 -8.35
N PHE A 170 18.22 1.26 -8.40
CA PHE A 170 18.07 2.00 -9.64
C PHE A 170 19.41 2.51 -10.20
N LYS A 171 20.55 2.18 -9.53
CA LYS A 171 21.91 2.65 -9.86
C LYS A 171 21.95 4.16 -10.14
N ARG A 172 21.28 4.94 -9.29
CA ARG A 172 21.07 6.38 -9.52
C ARG A 172 22.33 7.18 -9.21
N SER A 173 22.46 8.30 -9.92
CA SER A 173 23.59 9.22 -9.74
C SER A 173 23.53 9.94 -8.40
N ALA A 174 24.68 10.39 -7.88
CA ALA A 174 24.75 11.16 -6.63
C ALA A 174 23.84 12.40 -6.62
N ARG A 175 23.59 13.00 -7.79
CA ARG A 175 22.68 14.14 -7.95
C ARG A 175 21.23 13.73 -7.70
N GLU A 176 20.81 12.59 -8.22
CA GLU A 176 19.45 12.06 -8.00
C GLU A 176 19.25 11.59 -6.56
N SER A 177 20.29 11.07 -5.89
CA SER A 177 20.20 10.74 -4.46
C SER A 177 20.05 11.99 -3.60
N CYS A 178 20.76 13.09 -3.90
CA CYS A 178 20.55 14.37 -3.21
C CYS A 178 19.11 14.88 -3.37
N VAL A 179 18.57 14.83 -4.60
CA VAL A 179 17.18 15.23 -4.87
C VAL A 179 16.18 14.30 -4.16
N ALA A 180 16.46 13.00 -4.10
CA ALA A 180 15.64 12.04 -3.38
C ALA A 180 15.59 12.35 -1.88
N LEU A 181 16.76 12.59 -1.26
CA LEU A 181 16.89 12.98 0.15
C LEU A 181 16.15 14.28 0.45
N PHE A 182 16.31 15.28 -0.42
CA PHE A 182 15.60 16.57 -0.27
C PHE A 182 14.08 16.38 -0.39
N GLY A 183 13.60 15.61 -1.36
CA GLY A 183 12.18 15.31 -1.48
C GLY A 183 11.63 14.55 -0.27
N PHE A 184 12.39 13.61 0.29
CA PHE A 184 12.00 12.85 1.46
C PHE A 184 11.92 13.70 2.74
N SER A 185 12.88 14.62 2.95
CA SER A 185 12.89 15.47 4.13
C SER A 185 11.91 16.65 4.07
N LEU A 186 11.51 17.09 2.86
CA LEU A 186 10.69 18.28 2.67
C LEU A 186 9.33 18.24 3.41
N PRO A 187 8.52 17.16 3.36
CA PRO A 187 7.27 17.09 4.12
C PRO A 187 7.48 17.28 5.62
N PHE A 188 8.54 16.68 6.14
CA PHE A 188 8.89 16.76 7.56
C PHE A 188 9.32 18.17 7.95
N LEU A 189 10.18 18.80 7.15
CA LEU A 189 10.65 20.17 7.36
C LEU A 189 9.53 21.22 7.18
N ALA A 190 8.65 21.02 6.22
CA ALA A 190 7.49 21.90 6.02
C ALA A 190 6.57 21.83 7.24
N TYR A 191 6.35 20.64 7.78
CA TYR A 191 5.53 20.44 8.95
C TYR A 191 6.18 21.02 10.22
N SER A 192 7.49 20.83 10.44
CA SER A 192 8.19 21.48 11.54
C SER A 192 8.18 23.01 11.45
N TYR A 193 8.25 23.55 10.23
CA TYR A 193 8.12 25.00 10.01
C TYR A 193 6.74 25.52 10.40
N ILE A 194 5.65 24.80 10.08
CA ILE A 194 4.29 25.19 10.48
C ILE A 194 4.14 25.21 12.00
N ILE A 195 4.62 24.18 12.71
CA ILE A 195 4.56 24.16 14.19
C ILE A 195 5.37 25.31 14.78
N TRP A 196 6.55 25.59 14.23
CA TRP A 196 7.37 26.70 14.67
C TRP A 196 6.66 28.05 14.47
N GLY A 197 5.97 28.22 13.33
CA GLY A 197 5.13 29.40 13.07
C GLY A 197 3.92 29.53 14.01
N MET A 198 3.44 28.42 14.58
CA MET A 198 2.40 28.40 15.62
C MET A 198 2.96 28.65 17.04
N GLY A 199 4.26 28.91 17.19
CA GLY A 199 4.93 29.15 18.47
C GLY A 199 5.49 27.90 19.16
N GLY A 200 5.46 26.74 18.49
CA GLY A 200 6.06 25.50 19.00
C GLY A 200 7.56 25.38 18.70
N SER A 201 8.20 24.32 19.22
CA SER A 201 9.60 24.04 18.90
C SER A 201 9.73 23.38 17.51
N PHE A 202 10.79 23.72 16.77
CA PHE A 202 11.05 23.12 15.46
C PHE A 202 11.26 21.59 15.53
N ALA A 203 11.77 21.10 16.67
CA ALA A 203 11.99 19.67 16.91
C ALA A 203 10.72 18.92 17.35
N ALA A 204 9.60 19.61 17.62
CA ALA A 204 8.38 18.98 18.13
C ALA A 204 7.88 17.81 17.26
N PRO A 205 7.82 17.89 15.92
CA PRO A 205 7.40 16.75 15.11
C PRO A 205 8.28 15.51 15.25
N ALA A 206 9.59 15.70 15.45
CA ALA A 206 10.53 14.59 15.61
C ALA A 206 10.23 13.84 16.91
N VAL A 207 10.03 14.59 17.99
CA VAL A 207 9.73 14.06 19.32
C VAL A 207 8.38 13.37 19.32
N MET A 208 7.33 14.02 18.77
CA MET A 208 5.99 13.44 18.66
C MET A 208 5.99 12.14 17.86
N LEU A 209 6.66 12.12 16.70
CA LEU A 209 6.75 10.91 15.87
C LEU A 209 7.49 9.78 16.59
N TRP A 210 8.52 10.11 17.35
CA TRP A 210 9.30 9.15 18.11
C TRP A 210 8.54 8.59 19.32
N GLU A 211 7.83 9.43 20.06
CA GLU A 211 6.95 9.02 21.16
C GLU A 211 5.83 8.13 20.64
N ALA A 212 5.16 8.56 19.58
CA ALA A 212 4.11 7.80 18.91
C ALA A 212 4.63 6.44 18.40
N PHE A 213 5.85 6.40 17.83
CA PHE A 213 6.43 5.13 17.39
C PHE A 213 6.60 4.11 18.52
N ARG A 214 6.90 4.57 19.75
CA ARG A 214 7.09 3.73 20.94
C ARG A 214 5.78 3.33 21.62
N THR A 215 4.70 4.11 21.46
CA THR A 215 3.43 3.80 22.12
C THR A 215 2.83 2.52 21.54
N PRO A 216 2.51 1.51 22.37
CA PRO A 216 1.88 0.29 21.91
C PRO A 216 0.45 0.57 21.47
N SER A 217 0.09 0.15 20.25
CA SER A 217 -1.26 0.31 19.69
C SER A 217 -2.31 -0.62 20.32
N GLY A 218 -1.87 -1.65 21.05
CA GLY A 218 -2.72 -2.71 21.57
C GLY A 218 -3.19 -3.72 20.51
N PHE A 219 -2.78 -3.57 19.26
CA PHE A 219 -3.17 -4.47 18.17
C PHE A 219 -2.51 -5.84 18.31
N SER A 220 -3.32 -6.90 18.42
CA SER A 220 -2.85 -8.28 18.42
C SER A 220 -3.38 -9.03 17.19
N VAL A 221 -2.47 -9.66 16.43
CA VAL A 221 -2.84 -10.42 15.22
C VAL A 221 -3.69 -11.64 15.56
N GLY A 222 -3.56 -12.18 16.78
CA GLY A 222 -4.27 -13.38 17.24
C GLY A 222 -5.77 -13.17 17.50
N GLU A 223 -6.20 -11.94 17.73
CA GLU A 223 -7.61 -11.61 18.02
C GLU A 223 -8.42 -11.24 16.76
N LEU A 224 -7.79 -11.27 15.58
CA LEU A 224 -8.47 -11.03 14.32
C LEU A 224 -9.49 -12.16 14.02
N PRO A 225 -10.66 -11.83 13.46
CA PRO A 225 -11.60 -12.85 13.02
C PRO A 225 -10.93 -13.76 11.98
N LEU A 226 -11.23 -15.06 12.06
CA LEU A 226 -10.68 -16.12 11.19
C LEU A 226 -10.57 -15.72 9.70
N PRO A 227 -11.58 -15.12 9.03
CA PRO A 227 -11.44 -14.74 7.62
C PRO A 227 -10.33 -13.72 7.37
N LYS A 228 -10.13 -12.73 8.26
CA LYS A 228 -9.05 -11.73 8.13
C LYS A 228 -7.68 -12.38 8.37
N LEU A 229 -7.59 -13.28 9.34
CA LEU A 229 -6.36 -14.05 9.62
C LEU A 229 -5.98 -14.93 8.43
N MET A 230 -6.95 -15.64 7.83
CA MET A 230 -6.73 -16.44 6.63
C MET A 230 -6.27 -15.57 5.47
N LEU A 231 -6.85 -14.37 5.29
CA LEU A 231 -6.46 -13.45 4.22
C LEU A 231 -5.01 -12.98 4.40
N LEU A 232 -4.64 -12.59 5.62
CA LEU A 232 -3.26 -12.23 5.97
C LEU A 232 -2.30 -13.41 5.74
N GLY A 233 -2.71 -14.62 6.13
CA GLY A 233 -1.97 -15.85 5.84
C GLY A 233 -1.78 -16.10 4.33
N THR A 234 -2.83 -15.90 3.53
CA THR A 234 -2.72 -16.03 2.06
C THR A 234 -1.76 -15.00 1.46
N LEU A 235 -1.70 -13.78 2.01
CA LEU A 235 -0.74 -12.77 1.57
C LEU A 235 0.71 -13.18 1.88
N LEU A 236 0.97 -13.67 3.09
CA LEU A 236 2.30 -14.13 3.48
C LEU A 236 2.74 -15.33 2.62
N ALA A 237 1.85 -16.30 2.41
CA ALA A 237 2.10 -17.41 1.50
C ALA A 237 2.39 -16.93 0.07
N ALA A 238 1.57 -16.01 -0.44
CA ALA A 238 1.77 -15.43 -1.77
C ALA A 238 3.10 -14.68 -1.88
N MET A 239 3.61 -14.07 -0.82
CA MET A 239 4.96 -13.50 -0.83
C MET A 239 6.04 -14.57 -1.00
N VAL A 240 5.98 -15.67 -0.24
CA VAL A 240 6.95 -16.76 -0.39
C VAL A 240 6.90 -17.32 -1.81
N PHE A 241 5.70 -17.57 -2.35
CA PHE A 241 5.55 -18.07 -3.72
C PHE A 241 6.06 -17.09 -4.76
N THR A 242 5.78 -15.79 -4.62
CA THR A 242 6.26 -14.77 -5.57
C THR A 242 7.78 -14.58 -5.48
N ALA A 243 8.37 -14.70 -4.30
CA ALA A 243 9.82 -14.72 -4.11
C ALA A 243 10.46 -15.92 -4.83
N VAL A 244 9.92 -17.13 -4.64
CA VAL A 244 10.39 -18.34 -5.36
C VAL A 244 10.26 -18.15 -6.88
N CYS A 245 9.13 -17.62 -7.35
CA CYS A 245 8.91 -17.34 -8.77
C CYS A 245 9.90 -16.30 -9.32
N TYR A 246 10.26 -15.30 -8.53
CA TYR A 246 11.24 -14.28 -8.88
C TYR A 246 12.65 -14.86 -8.98
N PHE A 247 13.08 -15.66 -7.99
CA PHE A 247 14.41 -16.29 -8.01
C PHE A 247 14.56 -17.30 -9.14
N ARG A 248 13.53 -18.13 -9.39
CA ARG A 248 13.56 -19.12 -10.47
C ARG A 248 13.69 -18.49 -11.86
N ASP A 249 12.99 -17.39 -12.08
CA ASP A 249 12.92 -16.75 -13.41
C ASP A 249 13.75 -15.46 -13.47
N ARG A 250 14.74 -15.34 -12.58
CA ARG A 250 15.63 -14.18 -12.51
C ARG A 250 16.28 -13.87 -13.85
N TYR A 251 16.48 -14.86 -14.71
CA TYR A 251 17.13 -14.71 -16.02
C TYR A 251 16.15 -14.65 -17.21
N ALA A 252 14.85 -14.81 -17.01
CA ALA A 252 13.87 -14.81 -18.10
C ALA A 252 13.25 -13.43 -18.41
N SER A 253 13.23 -12.52 -17.44
CA SER A 253 12.59 -11.20 -17.54
C SER A 253 13.52 -10.10 -18.07
N GLY A 254 13.08 -8.91 -18.47
CA GLY A 254 14.02 -7.80 -18.79
C GLY A 254 14.71 -7.22 -17.54
N THR A 255 15.83 -6.50 -17.67
CA THR A 255 16.53 -5.85 -16.53
C THR A 255 15.64 -4.87 -15.76
N LYS A 256 14.77 -4.13 -16.46
CA LYS A 256 13.82 -3.16 -15.87
C LYS A 256 12.71 -3.83 -15.05
N PRO A 257 11.89 -4.76 -15.60
CA PRO A 257 10.85 -5.42 -14.81
C PRO A 257 11.44 -6.25 -13.66
N ARG A 258 12.63 -6.85 -13.80
CA ARG A 258 13.34 -7.52 -12.69
C ARG A 258 13.53 -6.60 -11.50
N ALA A 259 14.09 -5.41 -11.73
CA ALA A 259 14.36 -4.47 -10.66
C ALA A 259 13.07 -3.91 -10.04
N ILE A 260 12.02 -3.68 -10.83
CA ILE A 260 10.72 -3.26 -10.30
C ILE A 260 10.11 -4.35 -9.40
N LEU A 261 10.16 -5.63 -9.81
CA LEU A 261 9.65 -6.75 -9.02
C LEU A 261 10.43 -6.95 -7.72
N LEU A 262 11.76 -6.83 -7.77
CA LEU A 262 12.61 -6.90 -6.58
C LEU A 262 12.31 -5.75 -5.61
N PHE A 263 12.10 -4.54 -6.14
CA PHE A 263 11.67 -3.39 -5.33
C PHE A 263 10.33 -3.66 -4.62
N ASN A 264 9.33 -4.20 -5.31
CA ASN A 264 8.04 -4.53 -4.68
C ASN A 264 8.15 -5.67 -3.66
N LEU A 265 9.04 -6.64 -3.87
CA LEU A 265 9.29 -7.72 -2.92
C LEU A 265 9.89 -7.16 -1.62
N ILE A 266 10.91 -6.30 -1.73
CA ILE A 266 11.50 -5.59 -0.59
C ILE A 266 10.44 -4.70 0.10
N LEU A 267 9.64 -3.97 -0.68
CA LEU A 267 8.59 -3.13 -0.15
C LEU A 267 7.55 -3.93 0.63
N PHE A 268 7.16 -5.11 0.13
CA PHE A 268 6.25 -6.00 0.86
C PHE A 268 6.88 -6.54 2.14
N MET A 269 8.16 -6.95 2.11
CA MET A 269 8.88 -7.38 3.33
C MET A 269 8.86 -6.28 4.40
N LEU A 270 9.12 -5.02 4.02
CA LEU A 270 9.06 -3.89 4.94
C LEU A 270 7.62 -3.62 5.41
N CYS A 271 6.62 -3.79 4.54
CA CYS A 271 5.21 -3.68 4.94
C CYS A 271 4.80 -4.79 5.92
N THR A 272 5.32 -6.01 5.78
CA THR A 272 5.09 -7.07 6.78
C THR A 272 5.79 -6.76 8.10
N GLY A 273 6.93 -6.06 8.05
CA GLY A 273 7.63 -5.54 9.22
C GLY A 273 6.76 -4.62 10.09
N LEU A 274 5.80 -3.90 9.49
CA LEU A 274 4.89 -2.98 10.19
C LEU A 274 4.06 -3.69 11.27
N PHE A 275 3.71 -4.97 11.06
CA PHE A 275 2.93 -5.75 12.03
C PHE A 275 3.72 -6.13 13.29
N PHE A 276 5.05 -6.06 13.25
CA PHE A 276 5.92 -6.37 14.38
C PHE A 276 6.32 -5.12 15.18
N VAL A 277 5.90 -3.93 14.74
CA VAL A 277 6.17 -2.67 15.41
C VAL A 277 5.17 -2.47 16.55
N PRO A 278 5.58 -1.94 17.72
CA PRO A 278 4.67 -1.63 18.82
C PRO A 278 3.48 -0.74 18.42
N SER A 279 3.69 0.21 17.51
CA SER A 279 2.68 1.12 16.96
C SER A 279 1.91 0.56 15.75
N GLY A 280 2.10 -0.71 15.39
CA GLY A 280 1.44 -1.35 14.25
C GLY A 280 -0.07 -1.42 14.44
N THR A 281 -0.85 -1.01 13.45
CA THR A 281 -2.33 -1.09 13.47
C THR A 281 -2.84 -1.93 12.30
N SER A 282 -4.15 -2.20 12.26
CA SER A 282 -4.79 -2.84 11.11
C SER A 282 -4.54 -2.14 9.77
N SER A 283 -4.21 -0.84 9.78
CA SER A 283 -3.87 -0.06 8.57
C SER A 283 -2.56 -0.47 7.90
N ALA A 284 -1.68 -1.20 8.59
CA ALA A 284 -0.51 -1.83 7.98
C ALA A 284 -0.90 -2.78 6.83
N ALA A 285 -2.08 -3.41 6.91
CA ALA A 285 -2.57 -4.28 5.85
C ALA A 285 -2.90 -3.54 4.55
N ALA A 286 -3.44 -2.31 4.64
CA ALA A 286 -3.73 -1.49 3.47
C ALA A 286 -2.45 -1.11 2.71
N LEU A 287 -1.36 -0.87 3.45
CA LEU A 287 -0.04 -0.60 2.88
C LEU A 287 0.56 -1.86 2.24
N ALA A 288 0.43 -3.01 2.89
CA ALA A 288 0.89 -4.29 2.35
C ALA A 288 0.11 -4.72 1.08
N ALA A 289 -1.15 -4.31 0.94
CA ALA A 289 -1.97 -4.57 -0.24
C ALA A 289 -1.37 -3.95 -1.52
N VAL A 290 -0.65 -2.83 -1.42
CA VAL A 290 -0.07 -2.14 -2.59
C VAL A 290 0.99 -2.98 -3.30
N PRO A 291 2.11 -3.37 -2.67
CA PRO A 291 3.08 -4.24 -3.32
C PRO A 291 2.47 -5.62 -3.64
N MET A 292 1.54 -6.15 -2.83
CA MET A 292 0.91 -7.42 -3.16
C MET A 292 0.08 -7.39 -4.42
N ALA A 293 -0.69 -6.33 -4.67
CA ALA A 293 -1.45 -6.21 -5.91
C ALA A 293 -0.55 -6.25 -7.16
N THR A 294 0.72 -5.85 -7.02
CA THR A 294 1.72 -5.93 -8.10
C THR A 294 2.46 -7.26 -8.16
N LEU A 295 2.58 -7.99 -7.06
CA LEU A 295 3.28 -9.28 -7.03
C LEU A 295 2.36 -10.46 -7.34
N LEU A 296 1.13 -10.43 -6.83
CA LEU A 296 0.15 -11.52 -6.94
C LEU A 296 -0.10 -11.97 -8.39
N PRO A 297 -0.19 -11.08 -9.41
CA PRO A 297 -0.38 -11.52 -10.79
C PRO A 297 0.75 -12.40 -11.34
N LEU A 298 1.98 -12.34 -10.79
CA LEU A 298 3.06 -13.27 -11.16
C LEU A 298 2.69 -14.73 -10.86
N TRP A 299 1.95 -14.94 -9.77
CA TRP A 299 1.47 -16.25 -9.40
C TRP A 299 0.40 -16.73 -10.39
N PHE A 300 -0.61 -15.88 -10.65
CA PHE A 300 -1.73 -16.18 -11.54
C PHE A 300 -1.31 -16.50 -12.98
N VAL A 301 -0.29 -15.83 -13.50
CA VAL A 301 0.19 -16.07 -14.87
C VAL A 301 0.85 -17.44 -15.03
N ARG A 302 1.32 -18.05 -13.94
CA ARG A 302 2.06 -19.33 -13.95
C ARG A 302 1.22 -20.54 -13.56
N LEU A 303 0.11 -20.30 -12.86
CA LEU A 303 -0.82 -21.35 -12.48
C LEU A 303 -1.60 -21.87 -13.71
N PRO A 304 -1.92 -23.17 -13.76
CA PRO A 304 -2.86 -23.67 -14.75
C PRO A 304 -4.23 -23.00 -14.53
N ARG A 305 -4.96 -22.75 -15.63
CA ARG A 305 -6.26 -22.07 -15.63
C ARG A 305 -7.23 -22.49 -14.51
N PRO A 306 -7.47 -23.80 -14.24
CA PRO A 306 -8.40 -24.19 -13.19
C PRO A 306 -7.90 -23.80 -11.78
N ALA A 307 -6.60 -23.93 -11.52
CA ALA A 307 -6.04 -23.55 -10.22
C ALA A 307 -6.06 -22.03 -10.01
N ALA A 308 -5.76 -21.25 -11.05
CA ALA A 308 -5.88 -19.79 -11.02
C ALA A 308 -7.33 -19.35 -10.73
N MET A 309 -8.32 -20.01 -11.34
CA MET A 309 -9.73 -19.76 -11.08
C MET A 309 -10.12 -20.06 -9.63
N CYS A 310 -9.74 -21.22 -9.10
CA CYS A 310 -10.02 -21.60 -7.72
C CYS A 310 -9.42 -20.60 -6.72
N LEU A 311 -8.19 -20.14 -6.95
CA LEU A 311 -7.54 -19.14 -6.10
C LEU A 311 -8.23 -17.77 -6.17
N TYR A 312 -8.65 -17.34 -7.37
CA TYR A 312 -9.37 -16.07 -7.52
C TYR A 312 -10.73 -16.10 -6.81
N ILE A 313 -11.49 -17.18 -6.98
CA ILE A 313 -12.78 -17.38 -6.32
C ILE A 313 -12.60 -17.51 -4.81
N GLY A 314 -11.58 -18.24 -4.36
CA GLY A 314 -11.25 -18.36 -2.94
C GLY A 314 -10.91 -17.01 -2.30
N LEU A 315 -10.12 -16.17 -2.97
CA LEU A 315 -9.82 -14.80 -2.52
C LEU A 315 -11.06 -13.93 -2.45
N ILE A 316 -11.95 -14.01 -3.44
CA ILE A 316 -13.24 -13.30 -3.41
C ILE A 316 -14.10 -13.79 -2.25
N GLY A 317 -14.22 -15.10 -2.06
CA GLY A 317 -14.98 -15.69 -0.97
C GLY A 317 -14.46 -15.26 0.40
N LEU A 318 -13.14 -15.27 0.60
CA LEU A 318 -12.51 -14.77 1.81
C LEU A 318 -12.78 -13.28 2.06
N CYS A 319 -12.68 -12.46 1.01
CA CYS A 319 -12.92 -11.03 1.10
C CYS A 319 -14.38 -10.70 1.39
N VAL A 320 -15.32 -11.45 0.80
CA VAL A 320 -16.75 -11.30 1.10
C VAL A 320 -17.01 -11.75 2.54
N ALA A 321 -16.42 -12.86 2.98
CA ALA A 321 -16.53 -13.32 4.36
C ALA A 321 -15.96 -12.30 5.35
N SER A 322 -14.82 -11.67 5.05
CA SER A 322 -14.21 -10.63 5.91
C SER A 322 -14.94 -9.29 5.91
N LEU A 323 -15.79 -9.03 4.91
CA LEU A 323 -16.69 -7.87 4.86
C LEU A 323 -18.01 -8.11 5.60
N LEU A 324 -18.41 -9.38 5.76
CA LEU A 324 -19.64 -9.77 6.44
C LEU A 324 -19.44 -10.04 7.94
N LEU A 325 -18.25 -10.51 8.33
CA LEU A 325 -17.83 -10.87 9.70
C LEU A 325 -16.92 -9.79 10.30
#